data_AF-A0A0G4GUM3-F1
#
_entry.id   AF-A0A0G4GUM3-F1
#
_cell.length_a   1.000
_cell.length_b   1.000
_cell.length_c   1.000
_cell.angle_alpha   90.00
_cell.angle_beta   90.00
_cell.angle_gamma   90.00
#
_symmetry.space_group_name_H-M   'P 1'
#
loop_
_entity.id
_entity.type
_entity.pdbx_description
1 polymer ?
#
loop_
_entity_poly.entity_id
_entity_poly.type
_entity_poly.pdbx_seq_one_letter_code
_entity_poly.pdbx_strand_id
1 'polypeptide(L)'
;MVFFFNAVQDKSRLWGVASWHWYFTSAVPKSMGPLLIFLPMMCIFSPDRRRLTWECFGVWLAPVYALSKLGHKEVRFIFPSLLALTAFLAIGLSQFLERFSNGRPKARDGDEVKRGGLRLLFWILTLFVMGSTAILSNIRLIASIYNYPGGHALTTLNVMMQRKHNGASFIIGNETSVVEAIHPNVLGQAVSRWANVSNWIRYSLIPLQIDLTNETSSNPAVPHSRQQFVPGSAVGFCRLHIDASAAQNGVSRFLHPSREVCEVSKEEDSGKVARNHFTFLLTSRRYIPGFRPLYSSVAFDRFTRSNVHISMWLRRAIYLHAALPVHPVLVAAD
;
A
#
# COMPACT_ATOMS: atom_id res chain seq x y z
N MET A 1 4.41 -15.58 -21.97
CA MET A 1 4.77 -14.23 -22.45
C MET A 1 5.52 -13.38 -21.41
N VAL A 2 5.11 -13.36 -20.13
CA VAL A 2 5.76 -12.54 -19.08
C VAL A 2 7.16 -13.04 -18.66
N PHE A 3 7.39 -14.37 -18.59
CA PHE A 3 8.70 -14.92 -18.21
C PHE A 3 9.78 -14.59 -19.26
N PHE A 4 9.48 -14.73 -20.55
CA PHE A 4 10.43 -14.37 -21.61
C PHE A 4 10.73 -12.86 -21.63
N PHE A 5 9.69 -12.02 -21.49
CA PHE A 5 9.85 -10.57 -21.43
C PHE A 5 10.65 -10.09 -20.20
N ASN A 6 10.46 -10.73 -19.04
CA ASN A 6 11.11 -10.30 -17.79
C ASN A 6 12.47 -10.97 -17.52
N ALA A 7 12.60 -12.26 -17.80
CA ALA A 7 13.77 -13.06 -17.47
C ALA A 7 14.76 -13.21 -18.64
N VAL A 8 14.26 -13.19 -19.89
CA VAL A 8 15.13 -13.34 -21.09
C VAL A 8 15.44 -11.98 -21.72
N GLN A 9 14.45 -11.08 -21.83
CA GLN A 9 14.64 -9.74 -22.41
C GLN A 9 15.06 -8.66 -21.40
N ASP A 10 15.10 -8.99 -20.10
CA ASP A 10 15.59 -8.13 -19.00
C ASP A 10 14.97 -6.71 -18.94
N LYS A 11 13.78 -6.53 -19.54
CA LYS A 11 13.07 -5.23 -19.55
C LYS A 11 12.50 -4.85 -18.19
N SER A 12 12.48 -5.79 -17.25
CA SER A 12 12.05 -5.57 -15.86
C SER A 12 12.96 -4.59 -15.10
N ARG A 13 14.22 -4.38 -15.54
CA ARG A 13 15.12 -3.35 -14.97
C ARG A 13 14.59 -1.92 -15.07
N LEU A 14 13.70 -1.65 -16.03
CA LEU A 14 13.09 -0.32 -16.22
C LEU A 14 12.21 0.10 -15.02
N TRP A 15 11.82 -0.86 -14.18
CA TRP A 15 11.02 -0.66 -12.97
C TRP A 15 11.86 -0.63 -11.69
N GLY A 16 13.17 -0.37 -11.82
CA GLY A 16 14.12 -0.29 -10.72
C GLY A 16 14.90 -1.58 -10.48
N VAL A 17 16.15 -1.41 -10.05
CA VAL A 17 17.09 -2.51 -9.78
C VAL A 17 17.55 -2.42 -8.33
N ALA A 18 17.63 -3.57 -7.67
CA ALA A 18 18.18 -3.68 -6.32
C ALA A 18 19.37 -4.67 -6.31
N SER A 19 20.29 -4.50 -5.36
CA SER A 19 21.45 -5.37 -5.22
C SER A 19 21.04 -6.84 -5.01
N TRP A 20 21.92 -7.78 -5.38
CA TRP A 20 21.60 -9.21 -5.32
C TRP A 20 21.22 -9.69 -3.91
N HIS A 21 21.84 -9.13 -2.87
CA HIS A 21 21.59 -9.48 -1.47
C HIS A 21 20.33 -8.83 -0.86
N TRP A 22 19.58 -8.02 -1.63
CA TRP A 22 18.45 -7.24 -1.12
C TRP A 22 17.38 -8.08 -0.42
N TYR A 23 17.11 -9.31 -0.89
CA TYR A 23 16.16 -10.19 -0.23
C TYR A 23 16.59 -10.54 1.20
N PHE A 24 17.88 -10.83 1.39
CA PHE A 24 18.43 -11.23 2.69
C PHE A 24 18.68 -10.04 3.61
N THR A 25 19.13 -8.90 3.08
CA THR A 25 19.51 -7.74 3.91
C THR A 25 18.37 -6.75 4.14
N SER A 26 17.33 -6.75 3.30
CA SER A 26 16.21 -5.80 3.39
C SER A 26 14.86 -6.50 3.48
N ALA A 27 14.51 -7.37 2.53
CA ALA A 27 13.15 -7.91 2.45
C ALA A 27 12.81 -8.80 3.67
N VAL A 28 13.62 -9.84 3.94
CA VAL A 28 13.37 -10.78 5.04
C VAL A 28 13.38 -10.09 6.41
N PRO A 29 14.38 -9.25 6.77
CA PRO A 29 14.39 -8.56 8.05
C PRO A 29 13.19 -7.62 8.24
N LYS A 30 12.78 -6.89 7.19
CA LYS A 30 11.62 -5.99 7.27
C LYS A 30 10.31 -6.75 7.40
N SER A 31 10.16 -7.88 6.70
CA SER A 31 8.95 -8.69 6.73
C SER A 31 8.78 -9.47 8.03
N MET A 32 9.84 -10.11 8.53
CA MET A 32 9.78 -10.96 9.73
C MET A 32 9.97 -10.17 11.03
N GLY A 33 10.76 -9.10 10.99
CA GLY A 33 10.98 -8.24 12.14
C GLY A 33 11.50 -9.00 13.38
N PRO A 34 10.91 -8.78 14.57
CA PRO A 34 11.36 -9.41 15.81
C PRO A 34 11.32 -10.94 15.83
N LEU A 35 10.49 -11.58 14.99
CA LEU A 35 10.34 -13.05 14.98
C LEU A 35 11.65 -13.79 14.67
N LEU A 36 12.58 -13.15 13.96
CA LEU A 36 13.88 -13.75 13.62
C LEU A 36 14.70 -14.14 14.86
N ILE A 37 14.40 -13.59 16.04
CA ILE A 37 15.05 -13.99 17.30
C ILE A 37 14.81 -15.47 17.66
N PHE A 38 13.75 -16.09 17.12
CA PHE A 38 13.46 -17.51 17.35
C PHE A 38 14.21 -18.44 16.39
N LEU A 39 14.97 -17.90 15.43
CA LEU A 39 15.73 -18.71 14.46
C LEU A 39 16.72 -19.69 15.14
N PRO A 40 17.52 -19.27 16.15
CA PRO A 40 18.41 -20.20 16.85
C PRO A 40 17.65 -21.32 17.57
N MET A 41 16.40 -21.06 18.01
CA MET A 41 15.62 -22.06 18.75
C MET A 41 15.34 -23.29 17.88
N MET A 42 14.98 -23.06 16.62
CA MET A 42 14.82 -24.13 15.65
C MET A 42 16.16 -24.81 15.30
N CYS A 43 17.20 -24.02 15.00
CA CYS A 43 18.48 -24.57 14.55
C CYS A 43 19.22 -25.40 15.61
N ILE A 44 19.02 -25.12 16.89
CA ILE A 44 19.77 -25.75 17.99
C ILE A 44 18.95 -26.83 18.69
N PHE A 45 17.69 -26.57 19.02
CA PHE A 45 16.92 -27.43 19.94
C PHE A 45 15.97 -28.39 19.23
N SER A 46 15.66 -28.19 17.95
CA SER A 46 14.73 -29.08 17.24
C SER A 46 15.35 -30.46 17.02
N PRO A 47 14.63 -31.56 17.33
CA PRO A 47 15.11 -32.92 17.03
C PRO A 47 15.14 -33.15 15.52
N ASP A 48 14.17 -32.58 14.80
CA ASP A 48 14.04 -32.65 13.34
C ASP A 48 14.79 -31.53 12.61
N ARG A 49 15.72 -30.84 13.28
CA ARG A 49 16.40 -29.65 12.74
C ARG A 49 16.98 -29.87 11.35
N ARG A 50 17.56 -31.05 11.07
CA ARG A 50 18.18 -31.35 9.76
C ARG A 50 17.11 -31.37 8.65
N ARG A 51 16.02 -32.08 8.88
CA ARG A 51 14.90 -32.19 7.94
C ARG A 51 14.22 -30.84 7.74
N LEU A 52 13.81 -30.18 8.82
CA LEU A 52 13.08 -28.91 8.75
C LEU A 52 13.95 -27.78 8.17
N THR A 53 15.26 -27.77 8.47
CA THR A 53 16.18 -26.79 7.87
C THR A 53 16.32 -27.04 6.38
N TRP A 54 16.40 -28.30 5.94
CA TRP A 54 16.42 -28.63 4.52
C TRP A 54 15.11 -28.25 3.81
N GLU A 55 13.96 -28.51 4.43
CA GLU A 55 12.66 -28.10 3.89
C GLU A 55 12.57 -26.57 3.78
N CYS A 56 12.90 -25.82 4.84
CA CYS A 56 12.82 -24.36 4.84
C CYS A 56 13.87 -23.70 3.93
N PHE A 57 15.14 -24.06 4.05
CA PHE A 57 16.22 -23.39 3.32
C PHE A 57 16.47 -24.00 1.95
N GLY A 58 16.35 -25.31 1.82
CA GLY A 58 16.53 -26.03 0.55
C GLY A 58 15.33 -25.84 -0.39
N VAL A 59 14.11 -26.10 0.07
CA VAL A 59 12.92 -26.02 -0.81
C VAL A 59 12.42 -24.59 -0.94
N TRP A 60 12.23 -23.89 0.18
CA TRP A 60 11.53 -22.60 0.16
C TRP A 60 12.45 -21.38 -0.06
N LEU A 61 13.75 -21.46 0.25
CA LEU A 61 14.69 -20.35 0.00
C LEU A 61 15.57 -20.53 -1.25
N ALA A 62 15.68 -21.73 -1.83
CA ALA A 62 16.37 -21.89 -3.12
C ALA A 62 15.78 -21.03 -4.26
N PRO A 63 14.44 -20.92 -4.41
CA PRO A 63 13.86 -19.98 -5.37
C PRO A 63 14.25 -18.53 -5.10
N VAL A 64 14.38 -18.13 -3.82
CA VAL A 64 14.80 -16.77 -3.44
C VAL A 64 16.22 -16.50 -3.90
N TYR A 65 17.12 -17.48 -3.77
CA TYR A 65 18.48 -17.35 -4.29
C TYR A 65 18.51 -17.21 -5.81
N ALA A 66 17.71 -17.98 -6.54
CA ALA A 66 17.58 -17.85 -7.98
C ALA A 66 17.04 -16.46 -8.39
N LEU A 67 15.97 -16.01 -7.73
CA LEU A 67 15.36 -14.69 -7.94
C LEU A 67 16.28 -13.54 -7.53
N SER A 68 17.20 -13.76 -6.60
CA SER A 68 18.19 -12.75 -6.16
C SER A 68 19.13 -12.32 -7.28
N LYS A 69 19.33 -13.16 -8.29
CA LYS A 69 20.16 -12.86 -9.48
C LYS A 69 19.46 -11.94 -10.48
N LEU A 70 18.13 -11.78 -10.40
CA LEU A 70 17.39 -10.87 -11.26
C LEU A 70 17.57 -9.42 -10.79
N GLY A 71 17.70 -8.50 -11.74
CA GLY A 71 17.87 -7.07 -11.43
C GLY A 71 16.67 -6.49 -10.69
N HIS A 72 15.48 -6.73 -11.24
CA HIS A 72 14.22 -6.32 -10.62
C HIS A 72 13.83 -7.26 -9.47
N LYS A 73 13.53 -6.68 -8.31
CA LYS A 73 13.20 -7.42 -7.09
C LYS A 73 11.95 -6.84 -6.45
N GLU A 74 11.04 -7.74 -6.10
CA GLU A 74 9.81 -7.39 -5.37
C GLU A 74 9.60 -8.36 -4.22
N VAL A 75 9.05 -7.85 -3.10
CA VAL A 75 8.79 -8.67 -1.90
C VAL A 75 7.78 -9.80 -2.20
N ARG A 76 6.84 -9.56 -3.12
CA ARG A 76 5.80 -10.55 -3.47
C ARG A 76 6.34 -11.88 -3.98
N PHE A 77 7.53 -11.88 -4.60
CA PHE A 77 8.13 -13.11 -5.10
C PHE A 77 8.60 -14.05 -4.00
N ILE A 78 8.77 -13.56 -2.77
CA ILE A 78 9.24 -14.37 -1.63
C ILE A 78 8.15 -14.65 -0.60
N PHE A 79 6.89 -14.32 -0.89
CA PHE A 79 5.78 -14.59 0.05
C PHE A 79 5.68 -16.06 0.48
N PRO A 80 5.81 -17.06 -0.41
CA PRO A 80 5.82 -18.46 0.02
C PRO A 80 6.96 -18.76 1.00
N SER A 81 8.15 -18.21 0.73
CA SER A 81 9.33 -18.37 1.58
C SER A 81 9.16 -17.71 2.95
N LEU A 82 8.49 -16.54 3.01
CA LEU A 82 8.18 -15.87 4.28
C LEU A 82 7.18 -16.67 5.12
N LEU A 83 6.18 -17.30 4.49
CA LEU A 83 5.24 -18.18 5.17
C LEU A 83 5.95 -19.42 5.73
N ALA A 84 6.79 -20.07 4.91
CA ALA A 84 7.60 -21.21 5.34
C ALA A 84 8.54 -20.86 6.50
N LEU A 85 9.22 -19.71 6.42
CA LEU A 85 10.10 -19.23 7.49
C LEU A 85 9.30 -18.93 8.76
N THR A 86 8.11 -18.36 8.66
CA THR A 86 7.24 -18.10 9.82
C THR A 86 6.84 -19.41 10.50
N ALA A 87 6.41 -20.42 9.72
CA ALA A 87 6.09 -21.75 10.24
C ALA A 87 7.32 -22.41 10.89
N PHE A 88 8.48 -22.32 10.25
CA PHE A 88 9.74 -22.83 10.77
C PHE A 88 10.09 -22.20 12.13
N LEU A 89 9.94 -20.88 12.28
CA LEU A 89 10.16 -20.19 13.55
C LEU A 89 9.14 -20.61 14.62
N ALA A 90 7.88 -20.77 14.25
CA ALA A 90 6.81 -21.17 15.16
C ALA A 90 7.01 -22.59 15.72
N ILE A 91 7.38 -23.55 14.86
CA ILE A 91 7.68 -24.93 15.29
C ILE A 91 8.91 -24.94 16.21
N GLY A 92 9.93 -24.13 15.90
CA GLY A 92 11.14 -24.04 16.73
C GLY A 92 10.83 -23.51 18.13
N LEU A 93 9.98 -22.47 18.19
CA LEU A 93 9.49 -21.91 19.43
C LEU A 93 8.63 -22.91 20.22
N SER A 94 7.70 -23.62 19.57
CA SER A 94 6.81 -24.58 20.26
C SER A 94 7.58 -25.75 20.87
N GLN A 95 8.50 -26.34 20.10
CA GLN A 95 9.33 -27.45 20.57
C GLN A 95 10.30 -27.03 21.68
N PHE A 96 10.77 -25.77 21.65
CA PHE A 96 11.58 -25.22 22.72
C PHE A 96 10.74 -25.01 23.99
N LEU A 97 9.56 -24.41 23.85
CA LEU A 97 8.61 -24.17 24.94
C LEU A 97 8.19 -25.46 25.64
N GLU A 98 7.87 -26.52 24.88
CA GLU A 98 7.50 -27.83 25.45
C GLU A 98 8.63 -28.40 26.33
N ARG A 99 9.88 -28.38 25.85
CA ARG A 99 11.04 -28.87 26.61
C ARG A 99 11.35 -28.03 27.83
N PHE A 100 11.17 -26.72 27.70
CA PHE A 100 11.49 -25.76 28.73
C PHE A 100 10.42 -25.70 29.83
N SER A 101 9.15 -25.95 29.46
CA SER A 101 8.02 -26.09 30.38
C SER A 101 8.06 -27.42 31.13
N ASN A 102 8.27 -28.54 30.41
CA ASN A 102 8.25 -29.91 30.96
C ASN A 102 9.58 -30.30 31.65
N GLY A 103 10.21 -29.36 32.38
CA GLY A 103 11.57 -29.47 32.89
C GLY A 103 11.94 -30.84 33.49
N ARG A 104 13.20 -31.28 33.29
CA ARG A 104 13.69 -32.56 33.84
C ARG A 104 13.48 -32.63 35.36
N PRO A 105 12.89 -33.72 35.90
CA PRO A 105 12.64 -33.87 37.32
C PRO A 105 13.93 -34.32 38.04
N LYS A 106 14.68 -33.35 38.56
CA LYS A 106 15.55 -33.42 39.76
C LYS A 106 16.44 -32.17 39.78
N ALA A 107 16.06 -31.22 40.61
CA ALA A 107 16.81 -30.02 40.90
C ALA A 107 17.16 -30.01 42.38
N ARG A 108 18.36 -29.56 42.75
CA ARG A 108 18.62 -29.15 44.12
C ARG A 108 17.76 -27.92 44.42
N ASP A 109 17.20 -27.83 45.62
CA ASP A 109 16.16 -26.85 46.01
C ASP A 109 16.48 -25.37 45.61
N GLY A 110 17.75 -24.96 45.73
CA GLY A 110 18.20 -23.61 45.29
C GLY A 110 18.26 -23.37 43.77
N ASP A 111 18.29 -24.43 42.96
CA ASP A 111 18.27 -24.35 41.51
C ASP A 111 16.84 -24.25 40.95
N GLU A 112 15.82 -24.60 41.73
CA GLU A 112 14.42 -24.49 41.31
C GLU A 112 13.96 -23.04 41.24
N VAL A 113 14.28 -22.23 42.25
CA VAL A 113 13.95 -20.79 42.27
C VAL A 113 14.63 -20.08 41.09
N LYS A 114 15.92 -20.35 40.83
CA LYS A 114 16.66 -19.78 39.69
C LYS A 114 16.06 -20.22 38.35
N ARG A 115 15.69 -21.50 38.21
CA ARG A 115 15.01 -22.03 37.00
C ARG A 115 13.60 -21.47 36.82
N GLY A 116 12.86 -21.26 37.90
CA GLY A 116 11.55 -20.58 37.88
C GLY A 116 11.66 -19.17 37.35
N GLY A 117 12.60 -18.39 37.87
CA GLY A 117 12.89 -17.03 37.40
C GLY A 117 13.30 -16.98 35.93
N LEU A 118 14.18 -17.88 35.48
CA LEU A 118 14.57 -17.98 34.08
C LEU A 118 13.38 -18.34 33.18
N ARG A 119 12.47 -19.21 33.65
CA ARG A 119 11.25 -19.57 32.93
C ARG A 119 10.33 -18.37 32.74
N LEU A 120 10.10 -17.63 33.81
CA LEU A 120 9.30 -16.41 33.77
C LEU A 120 9.89 -15.37 32.81
N LEU A 121 11.21 -15.14 32.88
CA LEU A 121 11.90 -14.20 31.99
C LEU A 121 11.73 -14.59 30.50
N PHE A 122 11.84 -15.88 30.19
CA PHE A 122 11.67 -16.36 28.81
C PHE A 122 10.23 -16.16 28.29
N TRP A 123 9.22 -16.43 29.12
CA TRP A 123 7.83 -16.16 28.77
C TRP A 123 7.57 -14.67 28.56
N ILE A 124 8.10 -13.81 29.43
CA ILE A 124 8.03 -12.35 29.28
C ILE A 124 8.66 -11.91 27.95
N LEU A 125 9.86 -12.41 27.63
CA LEU A 125 10.54 -12.11 26.37
C LEU A 125 9.73 -12.58 25.16
N THR A 126 9.19 -13.80 25.22
CA THR A 126 8.37 -14.36 24.13
C THR A 126 7.12 -13.51 23.89
N LEU A 127 6.39 -13.16 24.96
CA LEU A 127 5.22 -12.27 24.89
C LEU A 127 5.59 -10.88 24.37
N PHE A 128 6.75 -10.35 24.78
CA PHE A 128 7.26 -9.08 24.28
C PHE A 128 7.57 -9.12 22.77
N VAL A 129 8.20 -10.18 22.29
CA VAL A 129 8.49 -10.39 20.86
C VAL A 129 7.20 -10.54 20.06
N MET A 130 6.22 -11.30 20.56
CA MET A 130 4.91 -11.44 19.90
C MET A 130 4.14 -10.12 19.90
N GLY A 131 4.08 -9.41 21.04
CA GLY A 131 3.43 -8.12 21.17
C GLY A 131 4.04 -7.05 20.26
N SER A 132 5.37 -6.94 20.23
CA SER A 132 6.07 -6.01 19.34
C SER A 132 5.86 -6.35 17.85
N THR A 133 5.83 -7.63 17.49
CA THR A 133 5.52 -8.06 16.12
C THR A 133 4.09 -7.68 15.73
N ALA A 134 3.12 -7.90 16.62
CA ALA A 134 1.72 -7.52 16.40
C ALA A 134 1.59 -5.99 16.23
N ILE A 135 2.25 -5.20 17.07
CA ILE A 135 2.25 -3.73 16.97
C ILE A 135 2.85 -3.27 15.63
N LEU A 136 4.03 -3.79 15.25
CA LEU A 136 4.67 -3.44 13.98
C LEU A 136 3.82 -3.85 12.76
N SER A 137 3.17 -5.00 12.82
CA SER A 137 2.25 -5.47 11.76
C SER A 137 1.07 -4.51 11.61
N ASN A 138 0.46 -4.08 12.72
CA ASN A 138 -0.65 -3.13 12.70
C ASN A 138 -0.22 -1.75 12.16
N ILE A 139 0.96 -1.25 12.54
CA ILE A 139 1.49 0.02 12.01
C ILE A 139 1.67 -0.06 10.48
N ARG A 140 2.21 -1.19 9.98
CA ARG A 140 2.37 -1.42 8.54
C ARG A 140 1.03 -1.60 7.81
N LEU A 141 0.05 -2.20 8.47
CA LEU A 141 -1.31 -2.33 7.95
C LEU A 141 -1.96 -0.95 7.77
N ILE A 142 -1.76 -0.03 8.71
CA ILE A 142 -2.25 1.35 8.57
C ILE A 142 -1.58 2.05 7.38
N ALA A 143 -0.26 1.89 7.21
CA ALA A 143 0.45 2.44 6.06
C ALA A 143 -0.03 1.84 4.73
N SER A 144 -0.36 0.55 4.69
CA SER A 144 -0.71 -0.15 3.44
C SER A 144 -2.03 0.31 2.84
N ILE A 145 -2.95 0.87 3.64
CA ILE A 145 -4.19 1.48 3.15
C ILE A 145 -3.87 2.59 2.13
N TYR A 146 -2.82 3.36 2.38
CA TYR A 146 -2.41 4.49 1.52
C TYR A 146 -1.47 4.08 0.38
N ASN A 147 -1.26 2.78 0.12
CA ASN A 147 -0.44 2.31 -1.01
C ASN A 147 -1.24 2.11 -2.31
N TYR A 148 -2.52 2.50 -2.34
CA TYR A 148 -3.39 2.35 -3.52
C TYR A 148 -4.01 3.68 -4.04
N PRO A 149 -3.22 4.77 -4.18
CA PRO A 149 -3.73 6.08 -4.61
C PRO A 149 -4.43 6.06 -5.99
N GLY A 150 -3.95 5.24 -6.92
CA GLY A 150 -4.56 5.10 -8.25
C GLY A 150 -5.97 4.50 -8.19
N GLY A 151 -6.19 3.53 -7.32
CA GLY A 151 -7.51 2.97 -7.05
C GLY A 151 -8.49 4.02 -6.50
N HIS A 152 -8.05 4.85 -5.55
CA HIS A 152 -8.86 5.94 -5.02
C HIS A 152 -9.26 6.95 -6.09
N ALA A 153 -8.29 7.38 -6.90
CA ALA A 153 -8.55 8.37 -7.95
C ALA A 153 -9.47 7.84 -9.06
N LEU A 154 -9.40 6.53 -9.40
CA LEU A 154 -10.32 5.91 -10.33
C LEU A 154 -11.75 5.80 -9.77
N THR A 155 -11.89 5.44 -8.48
CA THR A 155 -13.20 5.41 -7.81
C THR A 155 -13.84 6.79 -7.79
N THR A 156 -13.06 7.84 -7.48
CA THR A 156 -13.51 9.23 -7.54
C THR A 156 -14.03 9.60 -8.93
N LEU A 157 -13.31 9.22 -9.99
CA LEU A 157 -13.76 9.42 -11.37
C LEU A 157 -15.08 8.68 -11.65
N ASN A 158 -15.22 7.43 -11.23
CA ASN A 158 -16.46 6.67 -11.42
C ASN A 158 -17.66 7.36 -10.75
N VAL A 159 -17.49 7.87 -9.53
CA VAL A 159 -18.53 8.64 -8.82
C VAL A 159 -18.88 9.92 -9.58
N MET A 160 -17.88 10.65 -10.08
CA MET A 160 -18.12 11.85 -10.90
C MET A 160 -18.90 11.51 -12.18
N MET A 161 -18.56 10.41 -12.85
CA MET A 161 -19.21 9.96 -14.07
C MET A 161 -20.65 9.50 -13.82
N GLN A 162 -20.91 8.74 -12.75
CA GLN A 162 -22.25 8.32 -12.36
C GLN A 162 -23.16 9.51 -12.03
N ARG A 163 -22.64 10.50 -11.29
CA ARG A 163 -23.39 11.73 -10.98
C ARG A 163 -23.71 12.53 -12.25
N LYS A 164 -22.78 12.63 -13.20
CA LYS A 164 -23.01 13.26 -14.51
C LYS A 164 -24.08 12.52 -15.31
N HIS A 165 -24.05 11.18 -15.31
CA HIS A 165 -25.08 10.37 -15.98
C HIS A 165 -26.47 10.64 -15.42
N ASN A 166 -26.57 10.86 -14.10
CA ASN A 166 -27.82 11.20 -13.41
C ASN A 166 -28.22 12.69 -13.53
N GLY A 167 -27.55 13.48 -14.39
CA GLY A 167 -27.89 14.88 -14.65
C GLY A 167 -27.45 15.88 -13.56
N ALA A 168 -26.67 15.45 -12.57
CA ALA A 168 -26.17 16.36 -11.53
C ALA A 168 -24.96 17.17 -12.03
N SER A 169 -24.98 18.48 -11.82
CA SER A 169 -23.83 19.35 -12.05
C SER A 169 -22.78 19.17 -10.94
N PHE A 170 -21.50 19.25 -11.30
CA PHE A 170 -20.38 19.06 -10.37
C PHE A 170 -19.57 20.34 -10.24
N ILE A 171 -19.50 20.90 -9.04
CA ILE A 171 -18.60 22.02 -8.74
C ILE A 171 -17.27 21.41 -8.34
N ILE A 172 -16.28 21.51 -9.23
CA ILE A 172 -14.89 21.18 -8.89
C ILE A 172 -14.39 22.35 -8.08
N GLY A 173 -14.22 22.16 -6.77
CA GLY A 173 -13.50 23.15 -5.96
C GLY A 173 -12.15 23.45 -6.60
N ASN A 174 -11.74 24.73 -6.62
CA ASN A 174 -10.37 25.10 -6.96
C ASN A 174 -9.40 24.22 -6.14
N GLU A 175 -8.17 24.02 -6.64
CA GLU A 175 -7.11 23.13 -6.11
C GLU A 175 -6.77 23.25 -4.60
N THR A 176 -7.50 24.03 -3.82
CA THR A 176 -7.28 24.41 -2.43
C THR A 176 -8.08 23.63 -1.41
N SER A 177 -8.93 22.65 -1.76
CA SER A 177 -9.33 21.63 -0.78
C SER A 177 -8.15 20.69 -0.54
N VAL A 178 -7.18 21.23 0.19
CA VAL A 178 -6.15 20.51 0.91
C VAL A 178 -6.86 19.33 1.57
N VAL A 179 -6.64 18.12 1.05
CA VAL A 179 -6.84 16.92 1.85
C VAL A 179 -5.78 17.03 2.92
N GLU A 180 -6.12 17.74 3.99
CA GLU A 180 -5.28 17.86 5.16
C GLU A 180 -5.12 16.42 5.64
N ALA A 181 -3.86 15.97 5.72
CA ALA A 181 -3.56 14.67 6.27
C ALA A 181 -4.14 14.69 7.68
N ILE A 182 -5.23 13.96 7.91
CA ILE A 182 -5.76 13.73 9.26
C ILE A 182 -4.56 13.29 10.06
N HIS A 183 -4.11 14.13 10.98
CA HIS A 183 -2.94 13.88 11.82
C HIS A 183 -3.44 12.90 12.89
N PRO A 184 -3.30 11.57 12.71
CA PRO A 184 -3.83 10.68 13.71
C PRO A 184 -2.77 10.69 14.80
N ASN A 185 -3.15 10.97 16.03
CA ASN A 185 -2.36 10.50 17.16
C ASN A 185 -2.43 8.96 17.11
N VAL A 186 -1.56 8.35 16.29
CA VAL A 186 -1.63 6.93 15.87
C VAL A 186 -1.62 6.02 17.10
N LEU A 187 -0.85 6.37 18.12
CA LEU A 187 -0.73 5.58 19.33
C LEU A 187 -1.93 5.76 20.28
N GLY A 188 -2.36 7.00 20.54
CA GLY A 188 -3.45 7.29 21.47
C GLY A 188 -4.84 6.89 20.94
N GLN A 189 -5.04 7.00 19.62
CA GLN A 189 -6.28 6.60 18.98
C GLN A 189 -6.32 5.12 18.61
N ALA A 190 -5.19 4.45 18.36
CA ALA A 190 -5.21 2.99 18.24
C ALA A 190 -5.77 2.41 19.54
N VAL A 191 -5.18 2.75 20.70
CA VAL A 191 -5.60 2.22 22.00
C VAL A 191 -7.08 2.51 22.31
N SER A 192 -7.61 3.71 22.02
CA SER A 192 -9.02 4.01 22.25
C SER A 192 -9.99 3.39 21.22
N ARG A 193 -9.53 3.14 19.98
CA ARG A 193 -10.34 2.54 18.90
C ARG A 193 -10.38 1.00 18.95
N TRP A 194 -9.46 0.35 19.65
CA TRP A 194 -9.51 -1.11 19.91
C TRP A 194 -10.70 -1.52 20.79
N ALA A 195 -11.23 -0.61 21.61
CA ALA A 195 -12.42 -0.88 22.44
C ALA A 195 -13.70 -1.11 21.61
N ASN A 196 -13.68 -0.80 20.31
CA ASN A 196 -14.83 -0.98 19.42
C ASN A 196 -14.36 -1.39 18.02
N VAL A 197 -13.98 -2.67 17.88
CA VAL A 197 -13.44 -3.28 16.65
C VAL A 197 -14.30 -2.98 15.41
N SER A 198 -15.62 -2.87 15.57
CA SER A 198 -16.57 -2.52 14.51
C SER A 198 -16.38 -1.09 13.97
N ASN A 199 -16.03 -0.13 14.82
CA ASN A 199 -15.73 1.24 14.45
C ASN A 199 -14.31 1.35 13.87
N TRP A 200 -13.35 0.61 14.40
CA TRP A 200 -12.01 0.55 13.80
C TRP A 200 -12.05 -0.01 12.37
N ILE A 201 -12.82 -1.08 12.12
CA ILE A 201 -13.07 -1.62 10.78
C ILE A 201 -13.75 -0.57 9.90
N ARG A 202 -14.83 0.08 10.37
CA ARG A 202 -15.49 1.16 9.60
C ARG A 202 -14.52 2.28 9.25
N TYR A 203 -13.82 2.87 10.19
CA TYR A 203 -13.00 4.07 9.92
C TYR A 203 -11.63 3.78 9.31
N SER A 204 -11.13 2.53 9.39
CA SER A 204 -9.85 2.13 8.76
C SER A 204 -10.05 1.50 7.39
N LEU A 205 -11.20 0.87 7.10
CA LEU A 205 -11.51 0.29 5.79
C LEU A 205 -12.40 1.17 4.92
N ILE A 206 -12.97 2.26 5.44
CA ILE A 206 -13.58 3.31 4.61
C ILE A 206 -12.45 4.27 4.26
N PRO A 207 -11.88 4.20 3.04
CA PRO A 207 -10.92 5.21 2.63
C PRO A 207 -11.68 6.53 2.53
N LEU A 208 -11.12 7.58 3.14
CA LEU A 208 -11.48 8.99 2.98
C LEU A 208 -12.90 9.19 2.43
N GLN A 209 -13.87 9.48 3.31
CA GLN A 209 -15.07 10.17 2.86
C GLN A 209 -14.59 11.38 2.05
N ILE A 210 -14.86 11.33 0.74
CA ILE A 210 -14.82 12.53 -0.07
C ILE A 210 -15.94 13.37 0.52
N ASP A 211 -15.59 14.37 1.33
CA ASP A 211 -16.54 15.37 1.79
C ASP A 211 -16.90 16.21 0.56
N LEU A 212 -17.79 15.64 -0.26
CA LEU A 212 -18.59 16.35 -1.24
C LEU A 212 -19.74 16.95 -0.44
N THR A 213 -19.43 17.85 0.50
CA THR A 213 -20.46 18.56 1.23
C THR A 213 -21.35 19.26 0.21
N ASN A 214 -22.62 18.90 0.22
CA ASN A 214 -23.66 19.79 -0.28
C ASN A 214 -23.64 21.00 0.66
N GLU A 215 -22.89 22.05 0.35
CA GLU A 215 -23.05 23.33 1.02
C GLU A 215 -24.39 23.96 0.59
N THR A 216 -25.46 23.47 1.20
CA THR A 216 -26.70 24.22 1.37
C THR A 216 -26.68 24.89 2.75
N SER A 217 -25.84 25.91 2.96
CA SER A 217 -26.09 26.93 3.99
C SER A 217 -25.18 28.16 3.83
N SER A 218 -25.80 29.24 3.34
CA SER A 218 -25.65 30.62 3.83
C SER A 218 -24.35 31.02 4.56
N ASN A 219 -23.39 31.60 3.83
CA ASN A 219 -22.54 32.67 4.38
C ASN A 219 -21.95 33.53 3.23
N PRO A 220 -22.30 34.82 3.11
CA PRO A 220 -21.84 35.68 2.01
C PRO A 220 -20.70 36.58 2.50
N ALA A 221 -19.44 36.14 2.47
CA ALA A 221 -18.36 37.06 2.88
C ALA A 221 -16.94 36.77 2.34
N VAL A 222 -16.74 35.87 1.38
CA VAL A 222 -15.41 35.68 0.78
C VAL A 222 -15.52 35.52 -0.74
N PRO A 223 -14.89 36.37 -1.56
CA PRO A 223 -14.92 36.24 -3.01
C PRO A 223 -13.95 35.13 -3.43
N HIS A 224 -14.36 33.88 -3.24
CA HIS A 224 -13.76 32.78 -3.96
C HIS A 224 -14.29 32.83 -5.39
N SER A 225 -13.39 32.96 -6.37
CA SER A 225 -13.71 32.77 -7.79
C SER A 225 -14.15 31.31 -8.01
N ARG A 226 -15.43 31.03 -7.72
CA ARG A 226 -16.12 29.76 -7.93
C ARG A 226 -16.32 29.59 -9.43
N GLN A 227 -15.40 28.92 -10.10
CA GLN A 227 -15.63 28.50 -11.48
C GLN A 227 -16.50 27.25 -11.48
N GLN A 228 -17.79 27.45 -11.75
CA GLN A 228 -18.72 26.38 -12.07
C GLN A 228 -18.16 25.62 -13.29
N PHE A 229 -17.82 24.35 -13.14
CA PHE A 229 -17.55 23.51 -14.30
C PHE A 229 -18.89 23.26 -14.99
N VAL A 230 -19.22 24.08 -15.98
CA VAL A 230 -20.22 23.74 -16.99
C VAL A 230 -19.46 22.92 -18.04
N PRO A 231 -19.68 21.59 -18.12
CA PRO A 231 -18.97 20.79 -19.09
C PRO A 231 -19.41 21.24 -20.47
N GLY A 232 -18.46 21.72 -21.27
CA GLY A 232 -18.63 21.80 -22.71
C GLY A 232 -18.92 20.40 -23.24
N SER A 233 -20.06 20.30 -23.92
CA SER A 233 -20.48 19.17 -24.75
C SER A 233 -21.12 17.98 -24.00
N ALA A 234 -22.18 17.50 -24.65
CA ALA A 234 -23.12 16.44 -24.27
C ALA A 234 -22.45 15.17 -23.72
N VAL A 235 -23.26 14.23 -23.24
CA VAL A 235 -22.87 12.88 -22.82
C VAL A 235 -22.07 12.19 -23.94
N GLY A 236 -20.79 12.49 -24.01
CA GLY A 236 -19.84 11.97 -24.98
C GLY A 236 -19.06 10.84 -24.32
N PHE A 237 -18.85 9.79 -25.10
CA PHE A 237 -18.01 8.65 -24.77
C PHE A 237 -16.71 9.11 -24.11
N CYS A 238 -16.50 8.75 -22.85
CA CYS A 238 -15.32 9.16 -22.10
C CYS A 238 -14.14 8.28 -22.49
N ARG A 239 -12.97 8.88 -22.75
CA ARG A 239 -11.73 8.13 -22.93
C ARG A 239 -10.75 8.45 -21.82
N LEU A 240 -10.43 7.46 -21.00
CA LEU A 240 -9.52 7.57 -19.86
C LEU A 240 -8.20 6.92 -20.21
N HIS A 241 -7.09 7.66 -20.08
CA HIS A 241 -5.76 7.06 -20.08
C HIS A 241 -5.22 6.91 -18.66
N ILE A 242 -4.67 5.73 -18.38
CA ILE A 242 -4.08 5.36 -17.09
C ILE A 242 -2.61 5.08 -17.33
N ASP A 243 -1.76 5.92 -16.73
CA ASP A 243 -0.32 5.72 -16.84
C ASP A 243 0.15 4.52 -16.00
N ALA A 244 1.40 4.09 -16.23
CA ALA A 244 1.95 2.94 -15.53
C ALA A 244 2.01 3.13 -14.00
N SER A 245 2.26 4.36 -13.53
CA SER A 245 2.33 4.67 -12.10
C SER A 245 0.96 4.50 -11.44
N ALA A 246 -0.11 5.02 -12.05
CA ALA A 246 -1.48 4.84 -11.60
C ALA A 246 -1.90 3.37 -11.70
N ALA A 247 -1.53 2.68 -12.79
CA ALA A 247 -1.83 1.26 -13.00
C ALA A 247 -1.25 0.37 -11.89
N GLN A 248 -0.04 0.68 -11.41
CA GLN A 248 0.64 -0.07 -10.35
C GLN A 248 0.08 0.21 -8.95
N ASN A 249 -0.62 1.32 -8.77
CA ASN A 249 -1.10 1.80 -7.47
C ASN A 249 -2.60 1.54 -7.25
N GLY A 250 -3.05 0.30 -7.50
CA GLY A 250 -4.40 -0.16 -7.14
C GLY A 250 -5.47 -0.05 -8.23
N VAL A 251 -5.10 0.29 -9.47
CA VAL A 251 -6.05 0.27 -10.59
C VAL A 251 -6.21 -1.15 -11.13
N SER A 252 -7.30 -1.80 -10.71
CA SER A 252 -7.72 -3.12 -11.20
C SER A 252 -8.78 -3.01 -12.30
N ARG A 253 -8.89 -4.04 -13.15
CA ARG A 253 -9.96 -4.15 -14.16
C ARG A 253 -11.36 -4.12 -13.54
N PHE A 254 -11.52 -4.57 -12.30
CA PHE A 254 -12.80 -4.53 -11.57
C PHE A 254 -13.24 -3.11 -11.20
N LEU A 255 -12.30 -2.16 -11.14
CA LEU A 255 -12.60 -0.75 -10.86
C LEU A 255 -12.82 0.05 -12.15
N HIS A 256 -12.65 -0.56 -13.32
CA HIS A 256 -12.87 0.15 -14.56
C HIS A 256 -14.36 0.53 -14.69
N PRO A 257 -14.66 1.77 -15.11
CA PRO A 257 -16.01 2.14 -15.52
C PRO A 257 -16.53 1.15 -16.59
N SER A 258 -17.85 0.98 -16.67
CA SER A 258 -18.45 0.17 -17.73
C SER A 258 -18.01 0.70 -19.09
N ARG A 259 -17.77 -0.21 -20.04
CA ARG A 259 -17.33 0.15 -21.40
C ARG A 259 -18.32 1.06 -22.13
N GLU A 260 -19.57 1.06 -21.70
CA GLU A 260 -20.63 1.94 -22.19
C GLU A 260 -20.48 3.38 -21.72
N VAL A 261 -19.74 3.61 -20.61
CA VAL A 261 -19.55 4.93 -19.99
C VAL A 261 -18.16 5.50 -20.27
N CYS A 262 -17.10 4.68 -20.20
CA CYS A 262 -15.74 5.11 -20.54
C CYS A 262 -14.90 3.96 -21.15
N GLU A 263 -14.10 4.29 -22.17
CA GLU A 263 -13.01 3.47 -22.68
C GLU A 263 -11.72 3.75 -21.92
N VAL A 264 -11.06 2.69 -21.45
CA VAL A 264 -9.81 2.78 -20.68
C VAL A 264 -8.63 2.31 -21.53
N SER A 265 -7.63 3.19 -21.71
CA SER A 265 -6.36 2.90 -22.37
C SER A 265 -5.19 2.91 -21.36
N LYS A 266 -4.26 1.97 -21.51
CA LYS A 266 -3.04 1.84 -20.69
C LYS A 266 -1.76 1.97 -21.52
N GLU A 267 -1.82 2.68 -22.65
CA GLU A 267 -0.66 2.88 -23.52
C GLU A 267 0.50 3.59 -22.81
N GLU A 268 1.68 3.01 -22.79
CA GLU A 268 2.83 3.55 -22.03
C GLU A 268 3.54 4.73 -22.71
N ASP A 269 3.24 5.02 -23.98
CA ASP A 269 3.93 6.05 -24.76
C ASP A 269 3.35 7.45 -24.54
N SER A 270 4.00 8.21 -23.66
CA SER A 270 3.63 9.60 -23.33
C SER A 270 3.52 10.55 -24.54
N GLY A 271 4.21 10.28 -25.65
CA GLY A 271 4.12 11.07 -26.88
C GLY A 271 2.88 10.79 -27.72
N LYS A 272 2.23 9.63 -27.52
CA LYS A 272 0.94 9.27 -28.10
C LYS A 272 -0.23 9.70 -27.23
N VAL A 273 -0.02 9.81 -25.92
CA VAL A 273 -1.05 10.29 -24.98
C VAL A 273 -1.55 11.69 -25.33
N ALA A 274 -0.66 12.59 -25.73
CA ALA A 274 -1.03 13.93 -26.20
C ALA A 274 -1.79 13.94 -27.54
N ARG A 275 -1.65 12.87 -28.37
CA ARG A 275 -2.27 12.77 -29.71
C ARG A 275 -3.63 12.06 -29.69
N ASN A 276 -3.91 11.24 -28.69
CA ASN A 276 -5.05 10.30 -28.69
C ASN A 276 -6.38 10.86 -28.14
N HIS A 277 -6.52 12.19 -28.03
CA HIS A 277 -7.75 12.89 -27.59
C HIS A 277 -8.42 12.25 -26.35
N PHE A 278 -7.67 12.10 -25.25
CA PHE A 278 -8.21 11.60 -23.99
C PHE A 278 -9.07 12.64 -23.28
N THR A 279 -10.21 12.23 -22.72
CA THR A 279 -11.08 13.08 -21.90
C THR A 279 -10.49 13.26 -20.50
N PHE A 280 -9.97 12.18 -19.93
CA PHE A 280 -9.37 12.16 -18.60
C PHE A 280 -8.00 11.47 -18.62
N LEU A 281 -7.10 11.95 -17.77
CA LEU A 281 -5.80 11.32 -17.53
C LEU A 281 -5.63 11.00 -16.06
N LEU A 282 -5.16 9.79 -15.79
CA LEU A 282 -4.76 9.36 -14.46
C LEU A 282 -3.25 9.13 -14.46
N THR A 283 -2.52 10.02 -13.78
CA THR A 283 -1.06 10.05 -13.85
C THR A 283 -0.38 10.52 -12.57
N SER A 284 0.89 10.15 -12.35
CA SER A 284 1.70 10.74 -11.27
C SER A 284 2.16 12.18 -11.56
N ARG A 285 2.07 12.64 -12.81
CA ARG A 285 2.52 13.99 -13.19
C ARG A 285 1.52 15.05 -12.74
N ARG A 286 2.01 16.08 -12.06
CA ARG A 286 1.20 17.22 -11.60
C ARG A 286 0.75 18.13 -12.74
N TYR A 287 1.53 18.24 -13.81
CA TYR A 287 1.24 19.10 -14.96
C TYR A 287 1.41 18.32 -16.26
N ILE A 288 0.39 18.39 -17.12
CA ILE A 288 0.41 17.85 -18.48
C ILE A 288 -0.16 18.93 -19.41
N PRO A 289 0.56 19.34 -20.46
CA PRO A 289 0.05 20.32 -21.42
C PRO A 289 -1.28 19.87 -22.04
N GLY A 290 -2.26 20.77 -22.13
CA GLY A 290 -3.60 20.47 -22.67
C GLY A 290 -4.57 19.84 -21.66
N PHE A 291 -4.13 19.62 -20.41
CA PHE A 291 -4.94 19.03 -19.35
C PHE A 291 -4.90 19.89 -18.09
N ARG A 292 -6.01 19.95 -17.36
CA ARG A 292 -6.10 20.58 -16.04
C ARG A 292 -6.26 19.53 -14.94
N PRO A 293 -5.52 19.64 -13.83
CA PRO A 293 -5.72 18.78 -12.66
C PRO A 293 -7.09 19.06 -12.03
N LEU A 294 -7.83 18.01 -11.70
CA LEU A 294 -9.14 18.06 -11.05
C LEU A 294 -9.10 17.57 -9.61
N TYR A 295 -8.30 16.53 -9.37
CA TYR A 295 -8.21 15.86 -8.07
C TYR A 295 -6.82 15.24 -7.91
N SER A 296 -6.36 15.11 -6.68
CA SER A 296 -5.16 14.33 -6.36
C SER A 296 -5.41 13.40 -5.19
N SER A 297 -4.98 12.16 -5.34
CA SER A 297 -4.94 11.18 -4.26
C SER A 297 -3.61 11.24 -3.52
N VAL A 298 -3.66 10.88 -2.24
CA VAL A 298 -2.50 10.81 -1.36
C VAL A 298 -2.01 9.38 -1.22
N ALA A 299 -0.70 9.23 -1.03
CA ALA A 299 -0.04 7.96 -0.73
C ALA A 299 0.86 8.09 0.50
N PHE A 300 1.13 6.96 1.13
CA PHE A 300 2.12 6.89 2.21
C PHE A 300 3.50 7.32 1.71
N ASP A 301 4.18 8.14 2.51
CA ASP A 301 5.56 8.55 2.25
C ASP A 301 6.51 7.93 3.28
N ARG A 302 6.37 8.31 4.56
CA ARG A 302 7.27 7.86 5.63
C ARG A 302 6.63 7.97 7.00
N PHE A 303 7.21 7.25 7.95
CA PHE A 303 7.01 7.51 9.38
C PHE A 303 8.13 8.41 9.89
N THR A 304 7.80 9.39 10.71
CA THR A 304 8.76 10.18 11.47
C THR A 304 8.52 10.00 12.95
N ARG A 305 9.59 9.89 13.72
CA ARG A 305 9.52 9.82 15.18
C ARG A 305 9.90 11.17 15.77
N SER A 306 9.02 11.76 16.56
CA SER A 306 9.32 12.91 17.42
C SER A 306 9.12 12.47 18.87
N ASN A 307 10.22 12.30 19.60
CA ASN A 307 10.24 11.76 20.97
C ASN A 307 9.53 10.39 21.07
N VAL A 308 8.32 10.38 21.64
CA VAL A 308 7.47 9.18 21.86
C VAL A 308 6.37 9.07 20.80
N HIS A 309 6.16 10.10 19.97
CA HIS A 309 5.12 10.13 18.96
C HIS A 309 5.65 9.65 17.60
N ILE A 310 4.92 8.70 17.00
CA ILE A 310 5.12 8.26 15.61
C ILE A 310 4.06 8.96 14.76
N SER A 311 4.51 9.80 13.83
CA SER A 311 3.65 10.51 12.87
C SER A 311 3.80 9.89 11.49
N MET A 312 2.68 9.72 10.79
CA MET A 312 2.63 9.24 9.42
C MET A 312 2.54 10.42 8.46
N TRP A 313 3.47 10.49 7.49
CA TRP A 313 3.46 11.49 6.44
C TRP A 313 2.87 10.91 5.16
N LEU A 314 1.99 11.70 4.55
CA LEU A 314 1.36 11.41 3.27
C LEU A 314 1.85 12.41 2.23
N ARG A 315 1.99 11.96 0.97
CA ARG A 315 2.34 12.81 -0.18
C ARG A 315 1.29 12.67 -1.27
N ARG A 316 1.11 13.70 -2.09
CA ARG A 316 0.29 13.57 -3.32
C ARG A 316 1.03 12.65 -4.29
N ALA A 317 0.30 11.68 -4.85
CA ALA A 317 0.92 10.62 -5.65
C ALA A 317 0.31 10.46 -7.04
N ILE A 318 -1.02 10.43 -7.16
CA ILE A 318 -1.72 10.29 -8.44
C ILE A 318 -2.72 11.43 -8.60
N TYR A 319 -2.67 12.07 -9.76
CA TYR A 319 -3.50 13.18 -10.18
C TYR A 319 -4.48 12.71 -11.25
N LEU A 320 -5.75 13.10 -11.08
CA LEU A 320 -6.78 13.01 -12.10
C LEU A 320 -6.84 14.35 -12.84
N HIS A 321 -6.66 14.31 -14.14
CA HIS A 321 -6.78 15.48 -15.01
C HIS A 321 -7.94 15.35 -15.97
N ALA A 322 -8.50 16.48 -16.39
CA ALA A 322 -9.43 16.57 -17.51
C ALA A 322 -8.83 17.38 -18.64
N ALA A 323 -9.15 17.02 -19.88
CA ALA A 323 -8.77 17.80 -21.05
C ALA A 323 -9.33 19.22 -20.94
N LEU A 324 -8.50 20.20 -21.28
CA LEU A 324 -8.98 21.56 -21.48
C LEU A 324 -9.84 21.58 -22.76
N PRO A 325 -10.96 22.33 -22.78
CA PRO A 325 -11.69 22.54 -24.02
C PRO A 325 -10.71 23.17 -25.02
N VAL A 326 -10.53 22.50 -26.16
CA VAL A 326 -9.81 23.09 -27.28
C VAL A 326 -10.64 24.30 -27.69
N HIS A 327 -10.20 25.51 -27.34
CA HIS A 327 -10.74 26.69 -28.01
C HIS A 327 -10.49 26.46 -29.51
N PRO A 328 -11.51 26.55 -30.37
CA PRO A 328 -11.28 26.54 -31.79
C PRO A 328 -10.37 27.73 -32.07
N VAL A 329 -9.08 27.45 -32.27
CA VAL A 329 -8.16 28.39 -32.88
C VAL A 329 -8.78 28.66 -34.24
N LEU A 330 -9.17 29.93 -34.41
CA LEU A 330 -9.71 30.53 -35.62
C LEU A 330 -9.21 29.76 -36.85
N VAL A 331 -10.12 29.06 -37.52
CA VAL A 331 -9.95 28.75 -38.93
C VAL A 331 -9.90 30.12 -39.59
N ALA A 332 -8.67 30.61 -39.82
CA ALA A 332 -8.44 31.74 -40.68
C ALA A 332 -9.11 31.40 -42.01
N ALA A 333 -10.11 32.20 -42.36
CA ALA A 333 -10.58 32.28 -43.72
C ALA A 333 -9.42 32.80 -44.57
N ASP A 334 -8.92 31.94 -45.45
CA ASP A 334 -8.26 32.33 -46.69
C ASP A 334 -9.10 31.78 -47.85
#